data_AF-A0A1I7TD15-F1
#
_entry.id   AF-A0A1I7TD15-F1
#
_cell.length_a   1.000
_cell.length_b   1.000
_cell.length_c   1.000
_cell.angle_alpha   90.00
_cell.angle_beta   90.00
_cell.angle_gamma   90.00
#
_symmetry.space_group_name_H-M   'P 1'
#
loop_
_entity.id
_entity.type
_entity.pdbx_description
1 polymer ?
#
loop_
_entity_poly.entity_id
_entity_poly.type
_entity_poly.pdbx_seq_one_letter_code
_entity_poly.pdbx_strand_id
1 'polypeptide(L)'
;MIGWAGAASKHMEKYAKIYNDKVLNVVSICPPFFHFKVPNESTGKKITPIMEKIPKENPIVIHSFSMNGIRGLISLSKATGNPKMMDNINGIIFDSAPSLTFPYQNGKAMMLSRPSSAYLSDEMRSKMYELCNSIRDSILSTLLKIFPSLRQSFLYWYIHDRIQLPKRQLYFYSHRDSMVPFGPLEEFMEIQRRRGCHVESINFGETEHVAHFRDKPEEYSKKCIEFVSKL
;
A
#
# COMPACT_ATOMS: atom_id res chain seq x y z
N MET A 1 -7.17 -4.49 7.74
CA MET A 1 -5.95 -4.75 6.93
C MET A 1 -6.32 -4.85 5.46
N ILE A 2 -5.52 -4.28 4.57
CA ILE A 2 -5.70 -4.31 3.11
C ILE A 2 -4.47 -4.98 2.49
N GLY A 3 -4.65 -6.20 1.98
CA GLY A 3 -3.56 -7.06 1.52
C GLY A 3 -2.91 -6.65 0.20
N TRP A 4 -1.76 -7.27 -0.08
CA TRP A 4 -1.03 -7.12 -1.34
C TRP A 4 -1.72 -7.88 -2.50
N ALA A 5 -1.18 -7.76 -3.71
CA ALA A 5 -1.73 -8.46 -4.88
C ALA A 5 -1.57 -9.98 -4.73
N GLY A 6 -2.66 -10.72 -4.85
CA GLY A 6 -2.65 -12.18 -4.64
C GLY A 6 -2.62 -12.61 -3.17
N ALA A 7 -2.77 -11.67 -2.23
CA ALA A 7 -3.01 -12.03 -0.83
C ALA A 7 -4.30 -12.85 -0.69
N ALA A 8 -4.31 -13.75 0.28
CA ALA A 8 -5.45 -14.56 0.66
C ALA A 8 -5.58 -14.52 2.19
N SER A 9 -6.75 -14.86 2.72
CA SER A 9 -7.02 -14.78 4.17
C SER A 9 -5.94 -15.47 5.01
N LYS A 10 -5.50 -16.67 4.60
CA LYS A 10 -4.42 -17.43 5.26
C LYS A 10 -3.10 -16.66 5.39
N HIS A 11 -2.78 -15.79 4.42
CA HIS A 11 -1.55 -14.98 4.47
C HIS A 11 -1.68 -13.83 5.47
N MET A 12 -2.90 -13.33 5.67
CA MET A 12 -3.21 -12.21 6.57
C MET A 12 -3.37 -12.65 8.02
N GLU A 13 -3.73 -13.90 8.28
CA GLU A 13 -3.97 -14.44 9.64
C GLU A 13 -2.81 -14.20 10.59
N LYS A 14 -1.57 -14.40 10.13
CA LYS A 14 -0.38 -14.20 10.96
C LYS A 14 -0.20 -12.73 11.40
N TYR A 15 -0.58 -11.77 10.55
CA TYR A 15 -0.56 -10.35 10.90
C TYR A 15 -1.76 -9.99 11.78
N ALA A 16 -2.91 -10.64 11.60
CA ALA A 16 -4.08 -10.43 12.43
C ALA A 16 -3.82 -10.83 13.88
N LYS A 17 -3.08 -11.92 14.11
CA LYS A 17 -2.71 -12.40 15.45
C LYS A 17 -1.96 -11.36 16.28
N ILE A 18 -1.13 -10.53 15.64
CA ILE A 18 -0.40 -9.42 16.32
C ILE A 18 -1.38 -8.52 17.11
N TYR A 19 -2.58 -8.30 16.57
CA TYR A 19 -3.58 -7.39 17.14
C TYR A 19 -4.65 -8.13 17.95
N ASN A 20 -5.06 -9.33 17.51
CA ASN A 20 -6.10 -10.11 18.19
C ASN A 20 -5.69 -10.43 19.64
N ASP A 21 -4.40 -10.69 19.88
CA ASP A 21 -3.84 -10.96 21.22
C ASP A 21 -3.93 -9.72 22.15
N LYS A 22 -4.34 -8.57 21.63
CA LYS A 22 -4.49 -7.28 22.32
C LYS A 22 -5.91 -6.70 22.26
N VAL A 23 -6.94 -7.54 22.06
CA VAL A 23 -8.38 -7.17 22.08
C VAL A 23 -8.82 -6.33 20.86
N LEU A 24 -8.01 -6.23 19.82
CA LEU A 24 -8.40 -5.57 18.57
C LEU A 24 -9.09 -6.58 17.64
N ASN A 25 -10.22 -6.19 17.06
CA ASN A 25 -10.89 -6.96 16.03
C ASN A 25 -10.28 -6.66 14.66
N VAL A 26 -9.74 -7.67 13.99
CA VAL A 26 -9.08 -7.48 12.69
C VAL A 26 -9.94 -7.98 11.54
N VAL A 27 -10.30 -7.06 10.63
CA VAL A 27 -10.90 -7.40 9.34
C VAL A 27 -9.84 -7.32 8.24
N SER A 28 -9.73 -8.37 7.43
CA SER A 28 -8.79 -8.45 6.31
C SER A 28 -9.51 -8.41 4.98
N ILE A 29 -9.04 -7.55 4.08
CA ILE A 29 -9.57 -7.41 2.72
C ILE A 29 -8.42 -7.68 1.77
N CYS A 30 -8.57 -8.68 0.91
CA CYS A 30 -7.58 -9.07 -0.08
C CYS A 30 -8.05 -8.55 -1.44
N PRO A 31 -7.52 -7.41 -1.93
CA PRO A 31 -7.93 -6.87 -3.22
C PRO A 31 -7.43 -7.79 -4.36
N PRO A 32 -8.07 -7.74 -5.54
CA PRO A 32 -7.71 -8.58 -6.68
C PRO A 32 -6.31 -8.25 -7.23
N PHE A 33 -5.94 -8.91 -8.33
CA PHE A 33 -4.65 -8.79 -9.02
C PHE A 33 -4.15 -7.36 -9.24
N PHE A 34 -2.83 -7.25 -9.39
CA PHE A 34 -2.14 -6.01 -9.70
C PHE A 34 -2.74 -5.29 -10.93
N HIS A 35 -2.88 -3.97 -10.83
CA HIS A 35 -3.34 -3.13 -11.92
C HIS A 35 -2.77 -1.71 -11.81
N PHE A 36 -2.45 -1.09 -12.95
CA PHE A 36 -1.82 0.24 -12.99
C PHE A 36 -2.80 1.40 -12.79
N LYS A 37 -3.99 1.32 -13.39
CA LYS A 37 -4.99 2.40 -13.33
C LYS A 37 -5.54 2.57 -11.93
N VAL A 38 -5.67 3.79 -11.45
CA VAL A 38 -6.42 4.14 -10.23
C VAL A 38 -7.75 3.38 -10.19
N PRO A 39 -8.07 2.66 -9.09
CA PRO A 39 -9.27 1.83 -9.02
C PRO A 39 -10.55 2.67 -9.00
N ASN A 40 -11.67 2.04 -9.33
CA ASN A 40 -12.99 2.57 -9.01
C ASN A 40 -13.31 2.33 -7.51
N GLU A 41 -14.53 2.65 -7.08
CA GLU A 41 -15.01 2.50 -5.70
C GLU A 41 -15.43 1.07 -5.30
N SER A 42 -15.28 0.08 -6.18
CA SER A 42 -15.84 -1.27 -5.96
C SER A 42 -15.31 -1.99 -4.72
N THR A 43 -14.01 -1.86 -4.43
CA THR A 43 -13.42 -2.44 -3.21
C THR A 43 -13.88 -1.63 -2.01
N GLY A 44 -13.83 -0.30 -2.09
CA GLY A 44 -14.30 0.63 -1.07
C GLY A 44 -15.73 0.35 -0.61
N LYS A 45 -16.68 0.16 -1.54
CA LYS A 45 -18.08 -0.18 -1.26
C LYS A 45 -18.27 -1.48 -0.47
N LYS A 46 -17.27 -2.38 -0.47
CA LYS A 46 -17.28 -3.59 0.38
C LYS A 46 -16.74 -3.32 1.78
N ILE A 47 -15.86 -2.34 1.93
CA ILE A 47 -15.26 -1.94 3.21
C ILE A 47 -16.21 -1.03 3.99
N THR A 48 -16.86 -0.07 3.32
CA THR A 48 -17.67 0.99 3.97
C THR A 48 -18.71 0.44 4.94
N PRO A 49 -19.53 -0.58 4.59
CA PRO A 49 -20.54 -1.11 5.53
C PRO A 49 -19.95 -1.76 6.78
N ILE A 50 -18.68 -2.19 6.73
CA ILE A 50 -17.96 -2.73 7.89
C ILE A 50 -17.56 -1.57 8.80
N MET A 51 -17.02 -0.49 8.22
CA MET A 51 -16.62 0.70 8.98
C MET A 51 -17.82 1.39 9.63
N GLU A 52 -18.97 1.46 8.95
CA GLU A 52 -20.20 2.06 9.48
C GLU A 52 -20.78 1.32 10.69
N LYS A 53 -20.44 0.03 10.85
CA LYS A 53 -20.87 -0.78 12.01
C LYS A 53 -19.93 -0.64 13.22
N ILE A 54 -18.78 0.00 13.06
CA ILE A 54 -17.83 0.22 14.16
C ILE A 54 -18.34 1.43 14.97
N PRO A 55 -18.54 1.29 16.30
CA PRO A 55 -18.86 2.42 17.16
C PRO A 55 -17.85 3.54 17.02
N LYS A 56 -18.29 4.80 17.01
CA LYS A 56 -17.42 5.96 16.76
C LYS A 56 -16.34 6.14 17.82
N GLU A 57 -16.55 5.59 19.00
CA GLU A 57 -15.64 5.62 20.14
C GLU A 57 -14.47 4.64 19.95
N ASN A 58 -14.59 3.66 19.05
CA ASN A 58 -13.57 2.66 18.81
C ASN A 58 -12.59 3.16 17.75
N PRO A 59 -11.28 3.24 18.06
CA PRO A 59 -10.29 3.72 17.10
C PRO A 59 -10.15 2.76 15.92
N ILE A 60 -10.10 3.32 14.70
CA ILE A 60 -9.89 2.55 13.47
C ILE A 60 -8.45 2.74 12.99
N VAL A 61 -7.77 1.62 12.76
CA VAL A 61 -6.42 1.59 12.19
C VAL A 61 -6.42 0.81 10.89
N ILE A 62 -5.83 1.39 9.85
CA ILE A 62 -5.61 0.66 8.60
C ILE A 62 -4.16 0.18 8.54
N HIS A 63 -3.97 -1.13 8.34
CA HIS A 63 -2.69 -1.69 7.93
C HIS A 63 -2.77 -2.04 6.44
N SER A 64 -1.98 -1.36 5.60
CA SER A 64 -1.98 -1.45 4.14
C SER A 64 -0.68 -2.05 3.62
N PHE A 65 -0.78 -3.12 2.83
CA PHE A 65 0.37 -3.87 2.32
C PHE A 65 0.61 -3.62 0.84
N SER A 66 1.85 -3.29 0.47
CA SER A 66 2.30 -3.06 -0.90
C SER A 66 1.48 -1.98 -1.63
N MET A 67 1.81 -1.75 -2.90
CA MET A 67 1.07 -0.83 -3.77
C MET A 67 -0.37 -1.30 -4.03
N ASN A 68 -0.68 -2.59 -3.85
CA ASN A 68 -2.07 -3.07 -3.96
C ASN A 68 -2.92 -2.64 -2.75
N GLY A 69 -2.34 -2.56 -1.56
CA GLY A 69 -2.98 -1.98 -0.38
C GLY A 69 -3.36 -0.51 -0.62
N ILE A 70 -2.48 0.24 -1.29
CA ILE A 70 -2.75 1.62 -1.74
C ILE A 70 -3.94 1.67 -2.69
N ARG A 71 -4.10 0.70 -3.59
CA ARG A 71 -5.30 0.60 -4.43
C ARG A 71 -6.56 0.44 -3.58
N GLY A 72 -6.54 -0.44 -2.58
CA GLY A 72 -7.68 -0.61 -1.68
C GLY A 72 -8.04 0.68 -0.94
N LEU A 73 -7.04 1.41 -0.43
CA LEU A 73 -7.22 2.73 0.20
C LEU A 73 -7.84 3.76 -0.75
N ILE A 74 -7.35 3.83 -1.99
CA ILE A 74 -7.90 4.75 -2.99
C ILE A 74 -9.35 4.38 -3.34
N SER A 75 -9.64 3.09 -3.46
CA SER A 75 -11.00 2.61 -3.73
C SER A 75 -11.96 2.98 -2.58
N LEU A 76 -11.52 2.82 -1.33
CA LEU A 76 -12.24 3.26 -0.13
C LEU A 76 -12.49 4.77 -0.15
N SER A 77 -11.46 5.56 -0.45
CA SER A 77 -11.53 7.02 -0.50
C SER A 77 -12.57 7.54 -1.50
N LYS A 78 -12.68 6.88 -2.64
CA LYS A 78 -13.72 7.17 -3.65
C LYS A 78 -15.11 6.81 -3.15
N ALA A 79 -15.28 5.62 -2.54
CA ALA A 79 -16.58 5.15 -2.05
C ALA A 79 -17.18 6.06 -0.97
N THR A 80 -16.34 6.70 -0.15
CA THR A 80 -16.78 7.58 0.96
C THR A 80 -16.76 9.07 0.58
N GLY A 81 -16.36 9.43 -0.64
CA GLY A 81 -16.32 10.82 -1.11
C GLY A 81 -15.36 11.72 -0.31
N ASN A 82 -14.14 11.24 -0.03
CA ASN A 82 -13.01 11.94 0.61
C ASN A 82 -13.18 13.49 0.74
N PRO A 83 -13.16 14.12 1.95
CA PRO A 83 -12.37 13.82 3.16
C PRO A 83 -13.01 12.91 4.22
N LYS A 84 -14.32 12.64 4.13
CA LYS A 84 -15.09 11.88 5.14
C LYS A 84 -14.50 10.51 5.52
N MET A 85 -13.64 9.95 4.67
CA MET A 85 -12.92 8.69 4.90
C MET A 85 -11.97 8.77 6.09
N MET A 86 -11.21 9.86 6.19
CA MET A 86 -9.98 9.92 7.00
C MET A 86 -10.24 10.53 8.37
N ASP A 87 -11.36 11.24 8.51
CA ASP A 87 -11.80 11.79 9.80
C ASP A 87 -12.11 10.69 10.83
N ASN A 88 -12.51 9.50 10.36
CA ASN A 88 -12.84 8.35 11.22
C ASN A 88 -11.67 7.35 11.37
N ILE A 89 -10.50 7.63 10.78
CA ILE A 89 -9.33 6.73 10.86
C ILE A 89 -8.28 7.37 11.75
N ASN A 90 -7.96 6.73 12.87
CA ASN A 90 -7.05 7.26 13.89
C ASN A 90 -5.57 7.08 13.50
N GLY A 91 -5.26 6.05 12.71
CA GLY A 91 -3.91 5.79 12.27
C GLY A 91 -3.81 4.88 11.04
N ILE A 92 -2.68 4.94 10.38
CA ILE A 92 -2.36 4.06 9.25
C ILE A 92 -0.95 3.49 9.35
N ILE A 93 -0.81 2.21 9.05
CA ILE A 93 0.45 1.49 8.91
C ILE A 93 0.60 1.11 7.44
N PHE A 94 1.71 1.49 6.83
CA PHE A 94 2.08 1.05 5.50
C PHE A 94 3.22 0.04 5.57
N ASP A 95 3.06 -1.09 4.88
CA ASP A 95 4.06 -2.14 4.76
C ASP A 95 4.50 -2.21 3.29
N SER A 96 5.75 -1.82 3.03
CA SER A 96 6.35 -1.72 1.69
C SER A 96 5.59 -0.80 0.72
N ALA A 97 5.10 0.37 1.17
CA ALA A 97 4.36 1.36 0.37
C ALA A 97 4.20 2.70 1.14
N PRO A 98 3.63 3.75 0.52
CA PRO A 98 3.54 4.03 -0.91
C PRO A 98 4.90 4.37 -1.49
N SER A 99 5.12 4.05 -2.77
CA SER A 99 6.35 4.43 -3.47
C SER A 99 6.12 4.53 -4.97
N LEU A 100 6.91 5.37 -5.63
CA LEU A 100 7.00 5.42 -7.08
C LEU A 100 7.93 4.30 -7.55
N THR A 101 7.35 3.22 -8.07
CA THR A 101 8.08 2.04 -8.57
C THR A 101 8.69 2.27 -9.95
N PHE A 102 9.84 1.65 -10.20
CA PHE A 102 10.52 1.67 -11.49
C PHE A 102 9.95 0.65 -12.51
N PRO A 103 10.26 0.79 -13.81
CA PRO A 103 9.78 -0.14 -14.84
C PRO A 103 10.06 -1.62 -14.56
N TYR A 104 11.26 -1.96 -14.09
CA TYR A 104 11.63 -3.36 -13.82
C TYR A 104 10.82 -3.97 -12.66
N GLN A 105 10.57 -3.19 -11.59
CA GLN A 105 9.73 -3.59 -10.45
C GLN A 105 8.28 -3.80 -10.88
N ASN A 106 7.75 -2.89 -11.69
CA ASN A 106 6.44 -3.03 -12.32
C ASN A 106 6.37 -4.27 -13.21
N GLY A 107 7.41 -4.54 -13.99
CA GLY A 107 7.51 -5.74 -14.83
C GLY A 107 7.46 -7.03 -14.02
N LYS A 108 8.24 -7.10 -12.94
CA LYS A 108 8.24 -8.23 -11.99
C LYS A 108 6.86 -8.39 -11.32
N ALA A 109 6.24 -7.31 -10.86
CA ALA A 109 4.90 -7.33 -10.26
C ALA A 109 3.82 -7.85 -11.22
N MET A 110 3.85 -7.41 -12.47
CA MET A 110 2.95 -7.89 -13.52
C MET A 110 3.14 -9.37 -13.81
N MET A 111 4.39 -9.82 -13.91
CA MET A 111 4.73 -11.22 -14.15
C MET A 111 4.18 -12.10 -13.02
N LEU A 112 4.44 -11.74 -11.75
CA LEU A 112 3.97 -12.48 -10.59
C LEU A 112 2.44 -12.49 -10.45
N SER A 113 1.76 -11.47 -10.97
CA SER A 113 0.30 -11.34 -10.89
C SER A 113 -0.44 -12.06 -12.02
N ARG A 114 0.28 -12.73 -12.94
CA ARG A 114 -0.27 -13.38 -14.12
C ARG A 114 0.13 -14.86 -14.11
N PRO A 115 -0.76 -15.80 -14.47
CA PRO A 115 -0.41 -17.22 -14.55
C PRO A 115 0.85 -17.47 -15.37
N SER A 116 1.62 -18.51 -15.01
CA SER A 116 2.78 -18.95 -15.76
C SER A 116 2.41 -19.31 -17.21
N SER A 117 3.30 -19.04 -18.15
CA SER A 117 3.14 -19.41 -19.56
C SER A 117 3.99 -20.64 -19.87
N ALA A 118 3.43 -21.61 -20.60
CA ALA A 118 4.19 -22.76 -21.08
C ALA A 118 5.21 -22.37 -22.18
N TYR A 119 5.01 -21.23 -22.85
CA TYR A 119 5.80 -20.80 -24.02
C TYR A 119 6.84 -19.72 -23.70
N LEU A 120 6.73 -19.05 -22.55
CA LEU A 120 7.61 -17.95 -22.16
C LEU A 120 8.01 -18.08 -20.70
N SER A 121 9.33 -18.07 -20.45
CA SER A 121 9.87 -18.06 -19.10
C SER A 121 9.45 -16.79 -18.35
N ASP A 122 9.38 -16.88 -17.02
CA ASP A 122 9.05 -15.74 -16.16
C ASP A 122 10.06 -14.60 -16.30
N GLU A 123 11.33 -14.92 -16.52
CA GLU A 123 12.36 -13.92 -16.80
C GLU A 123 12.07 -13.15 -18.09
N MET A 124 11.73 -13.85 -19.18
CA MET A 124 11.39 -13.22 -20.45
C MET A 124 10.12 -12.36 -20.31
N ARG A 125 9.09 -12.88 -19.63
CA ARG A 125 7.86 -12.14 -19.35
C ARG A 125 8.13 -10.87 -18.55
N SER A 126 8.96 -10.96 -17.51
CA SER A 126 9.35 -9.80 -16.69
C SER A 126 10.06 -8.74 -17.53
N LYS A 127 11.03 -9.12 -18.36
CA LYS A 127 11.76 -8.20 -19.27
C LYS A 127 10.85 -7.57 -20.32
N MET A 128 9.91 -8.34 -20.90
CA MET A 128 8.91 -7.81 -21.82
C MET A 128 8.03 -6.75 -21.15
N TYR A 129 7.54 -7.03 -19.94
CA TYR A 129 6.75 -6.06 -19.20
C TYR A 129 7.58 -4.86 -18.79
N GLU A 130 8.82 -5.04 -18.36
CA GLU A 130 9.75 -3.93 -18.08
C GLU A 130 9.90 -3.03 -19.30
N LEU A 131 10.17 -3.57 -20.48
CA LEU A 131 10.29 -2.79 -21.72
C LEU A 131 9.01 -1.99 -22.01
N CYS A 132 7.83 -2.62 -21.91
CA CYS A 132 6.56 -1.93 -22.08
C CYS A 132 6.37 -0.80 -21.05
N ASN A 133 6.75 -1.02 -19.78
CA ASN A 133 6.68 -0.01 -18.75
C ASN A 133 7.68 1.13 -19.00
N SER A 134 8.89 0.85 -19.48
CA SER A 134 9.90 1.85 -19.80
C SER A 134 9.44 2.76 -20.94
N ILE A 135 8.89 2.20 -22.01
CA ILE A 135 8.31 2.98 -23.12
C ILE A 135 7.17 3.85 -22.61
N ARG A 136 6.25 3.26 -21.82
CA ARG A 136 5.13 3.97 -21.21
C ARG A 136 5.64 5.14 -20.34
N ASP A 137 6.60 4.90 -19.47
CA ASP A 137 7.08 5.90 -18.51
C ASP A 137 7.86 7.03 -19.21
N SER A 138 8.57 6.75 -20.30
CA SER A 138 9.19 7.78 -21.14
C SER A 138 8.15 8.71 -21.78
N ILE A 139 7.08 8.15 -22.36
CA ILE A 139 5.98 8.93 -22.94
C ILE A 139 5.26 9.72 -21.83
N LEU A 140 4.91 9.03 -20.74
CA LEU A 140 4.20 9.63 -19.62
C LEU A 140 4.99 10.74 -18.94
N SER A 141 6.29 10.59 -18.72
CA SER A 141 7.10 11.62 -18.05
C SER A 141 7.07 12.95 -18.81
N THR A 142 7.04 12.89 -20.14
CA THR A 142 6.89 14.07 -21.02
C THR A 142 5.48 14.66 -20.87
N LEU A 143 4.45 13.82 -20.97
CA LEU A 143 3.06 14.26 -20.84
C LEU A 143 2.73 14.83 -19.45
N LEU A 144 3.28 14.26 -18.38
CA LEU A 144 3.08 14.71 -17.00
C LEU A 144 3.75 16.06 -16.71
N LYS A 145 4.80 16.43 -17.45
CA LYS A 145 5.42 17.77 -17.37
C LYS A 145 4.51 18.82 -18.04
N ILE A 146 3.88 18.47 -19.15
CA ILE A 146 3.02 19.38 -19.91
C ILE A 146 1.62 19.48 -19.25
N PHE A 147 1.08 18.35 -18.79
CA PHE A 147 -0.25 18.24 -18.18
C PHE A 147 -0.18 17.58 -16.80
N PRO A 148 0.17 18.34 -15.74
CA PRO A 148 0.29 17.79 -14.38
C PRO A 148 -0.98 17.13 -13.86
N SER A 149 -2.17 17.53 -14.36
CA SER A 149 -3.46 16.93 -13.99
C SER A 149 -3.54 15.43 -14.30
N LEU A 150 -2.79 14.94 -15.30
CA LEU A 150 -2.73 13.52 -15.65
C LEU A 150 -2.15 12.65 -14.54
N ARG A 151 -1.42 13.23 -13.57
CA ARG A 151 -0.92 12.52 -12.38
C ARG A 151 -2.02 11.80 -11.62
N GLN A 152 -3.25 12.33 -11.64
CA GLN A 152 -4.42 11.73 -10.99
C GLN A 152 -4.84 10.37 -11.61
N SER A 153 -4.23 9.93 -12.71
CA SER A 153 -4.46 8.60 -13.27
C SER A 153 -3.56 7.51 -12.68
N PHE A 154 -2.57 7.90 -11.86
CA PHE A 154 -1.53 7.03 -11.32
C PHE A 154 -1.62 6.88 -9.81
N LEU A 155 -1.42 5.66 -9.30
CA LEU A 155 -1.62 5.36 -7.88
C LEU A 155 -0.79 6.21 -6.93
N TYR A 156 0.52 6.28 -7.18
CA TYR A 156 1.45 7.01 -6.32
C TYR A 156 1.07 8.49 -6.20
N TRP A 157 0.83 9.14 -7.33
CA TRP A 157 0.41 10.53 -7.34
C TRP A 157 -1.02 10.73 -6.83
N TYR A 158 -1.92 9.77 -7.04
CA TYR A 158 -3.29 9.88 -6.54
C TYR A 158 -3.34 9.88 -5.00
N ILE A 159 -2.66 8.93 -4.34
CA ILE A 159 -2.60 8.94 -2.88
C ILE A 159 -1.88 10.19 -2.36
N HIS A 160 -0.87 10.66 -3.08
CA HIS A 160 -0.13 11.87 -2.74
C HIS A 160 -0.98 13.16 -2.88
N ASP A 161 -1.69 13.35 -4.00
CA ASP A 161 -2.34 14.62 -4.38
C ASP A 161 -3.80 14.68 -3.95
N ARG A 162 -4.48 13.54 -3.87
CA ARG A 162 -5.95 13.49 -3.75
C ARG A 162 -6.44 12.91 -2.45
N ILE A 163 -5.58 12.32 -1.62
CA ILE A 163 -5.98 11.66 -0.38
C ILE A 163 -5.32 12.35 0.83
N GLN A 164 -6.16 12.79 1.76
CA GLN A 164 -5.69 13.33 3.04
C GLN A 164 -5.48 12.19 4.03
N LEU A 165 -4.26 11.67 4.16
CA LEU A 165 -3.97 10.56 5.08
C LEU A 165 -4.25 10.90 6.57
N PRO A 166 -4.47 9.89 7.44
CA PRO A 166 -4.64 10.09 8.87
C PRO A 166 -3.40 10.76 9.47
N LYS A 167 -3.58 11.49 10.58
CA LYS A 167 -2.48 12.25 11.18
C LYS A 167 -1.35 11.37 11.70
N ARG A 168 -1.63 10.15 12.17
CA ARG A 168 -0.62 9.23 12.68
C ARG A 168 -0.33 8.14 11.66
N GLN A 169 0.94 8.01 11.30
CA GLN A 169 1.38 7.15 10.20
C GLN A 169 2.62 6.36 10.63
N LEU A 170 2.65 5.08 10.32
CA LEU A 170 3.79 4.19 10.52
C LEU A 170 4.19 3.55 9.20
N TYR A 171 5.48 3.54 8.88
CA TYR A 171 6.00 2.97 7.64
C TYR A 171 7.00 1.86 7.91
N PHE A 172 6.78 0.70 7.31
CA PHE A 172 7.70 -0.42 7.27
C PHE A 172 8.26 -0.56 5.86
N TYR A 173 9.58 -0.59 5.78
CA TYR A 173 10.30 -0.70 4.51
C TYR A 173 11.68 -1.31 4.73
N SER A 174 12.41 -1.54 3.64
CA SER A 174 13.73 -2.15 3.64
C SER A 174 14.52 -1.64 2.44
N HIS A 175 15.85 -1.56 2.56
CA HIS A 175 16.71 -1.21 1.42
C HIS A 175 16.78 -2.34 0.39
N ARG A 176 16.50 -3.59 0.79
CA ARG A 176 16.45 -4.78 -0.08
C ARG A 176 15.07 -5.13 -0.58
N ASP A 177 14.08 -4.26 -0.41
CA ASP A 177 12.78 -4.48 -1.02
C ASP A 177 12.90 -4.50 -2.55
N SER A 178 12.78 -5.69 -3.13
CA SER A 178 12.96 -5.91 -4.55
C SER A 178 11.79 -5.42 -5.43
N MET A 179 10.72 -4.89 -4.82
CA MET A 179 9.49 -4.48 -5.50
C MET A 179 9.18 -2.99 -5.32
N VAL A 180 9.62 -2.39 -4.23
CA VAL A 180 9.36 -0.99 -3.89
C VAL A 180 10.67 -0.28 -3.52
N PRO A 181 11.04 0.80 -4.23
CA PRO A 181 12.25 1.53 -3.91
C PRO A 181 12.05 2.38 -2.65
N PHE A 182 13.05 2.38 -1.76
CA PHE A 182 13.01 3.12 -0.50
C PHE A 182 13.07 4.64 -0.70
N GLY A 183 13.83 5.14 -1.69
CA GLY A 183 14.00 6.58 -1.91
C GLY A 183 12.69 7.34 -2.10
N PRO A 184 11.83 6.99 -3.07
CA PRO A 184 10.52 7.63 -3.23
C PRO A 184 9.56 7.39 -2.06
N LEU A 185 9.73 6.31 -1.30
CA LEU A 185 8.96 6.06 -0.07
C LEU A 185 9.38 7.05 1.03
N GLU A 186 10.68 7.27 1.22
CA GLU A 186 11.22 8.25 2.15
C GLU A 186 10.83 9.68 1.77
N GLU A 187 10.83 10.02 0.48
CA GLU A 187 10.30 11.28 -0.02
C GLU A 187 8.82 11.45 0.34
N PHE A 188 8.01 10.40 0.14
CA PHE A 188 6.59 10.41 0.52
C PHE A 188 6.41 10.65 2.03
N MET A 189 7.20 9.98 2.87
CA MET A 189 7.18 10.18 4.33
C MET A 189 7.49 11.63 4.70
N GLU A 190 8.50 12.23 4.07
CA GLU A 190 8.90 13.59 4.35
C GLU A 190 7.83 14.62 3.95
N ILE A 191 7.15 14.39 2.82
CA ILE A 191 6.00 15.20 2.42
C ILE A 191 4.88 15.10 3.46
N GLN A 192 4.61 13.91 3.99
CA GLN A 192 3.61 13.73 5.04
C GLN A 192 3.98 14.44 6.35
N ARG A 193 5.26 14.45 6.73
CA ARG A 193 5.75 15.27 7.87
C ARG A 193 5.50 16.75 7.65
N ARG A 194 5.84 17.27 6.46
CA ARG A 194 5.60 18.69 6.09
C ARG A 194 4.11 19.06 6.08
N ARG A 195 3.22 18.09 5.85
CA ARG A 195 1.75 18.24 5.99
C ARG A 195 1.26 18.16 7.44
N GLY A 196 2.16 18.16 8.42
CA GLY A 196 1.85 18.10 9.84
C GLY A 196 1.31 16.74 10.28
N CYS A 197 1.75 15.64 9.65
CA CYS A 197 1.47 14.28 10.10
C CYS A 197 2.59 13.79 11.03
N HIS A 198 2.23 13.02 12.05
CA HIS A 198 3.17 12.30 12.90
C HIS A 198 3.58 11.00 12.21
N VAL A 199 4.77 11.01 11.61
CA VAL A 199 5.32 9.89 10.81
C VAL A 199 6.39 9.16 11.61
N GLU A 200 6.12 7.90 11.97
CA GLU A 200 7.10 6.93 12.47
C GLU A 200 7.51 5.99 11.33
N SER A 201 8.73 5.46 11.36
CA SER A 201 9.16 4.45 10.39
C SER A 201 10.15 3.45 10.99
N ILE A 202 10.21 2.25 10.40
CA ILE A 202 11.27 1.26 10.62
C ILE A 202 11.79 0.82 9.25
N ASN A 203 13.10 0.90 9.10
CA ASN A 203 13.83 0.29 8.01
C ASN A 203 14.40 -1.06 8.47
N PHE A 204 13.86 -2.15 7.94
CA PHE A 204 14.25 -3.52 8.28
C PHE A 204 15.52 -3.99 7.54
N GLY A 205 16.25 -3.09 6.88
CA GLY A 205 17.57 -3.34 6.30
C GLY A 205 17.53 -4.25 5.07
N GLU A 206 17.61 -5.56 5.29
CA GLU A 206 17.84 -6.58 4.26
C GLU A 206 16.62 -7.48 3.98
N THR A 207 15.48 -7.17 4.60
CA THR A 207 14.25 -7.98 4.42
C THR A 207 13.62 -7.74 3.04
N GLU A 208 13.00 -8.79 2.50
CA GLU A 208 12.32 -8.72 1.21
C GLU A 208 10.94 -8.06 1.29
N HIS A 209 10.36 -7.74 0.12
CA HIS A 209 9.05 -7.09 -0.01
C HIS A 209 7.95 -7.79 0.81
N VAL A 210 7.29 -7.05 1.72
CA VAL A 210 6.22 -7.53 2.62
C VAL A 210 6.65 -8.70 3.53
N ALA A 211 7.94 -9.04 3.54
CA ALA A 211 8.50 -10.13 4.32
C ALA A 211 9.06 -9.68 5.67
N HIS A 212 8.97 -8.38 6.01
CA HIS A 212 9.49 -7.80 7.25
C HIS A 212 9.05 -8.58 8.50
N PHE A 213 7.76 -8.92 8.60
CA PHE A 213 7.24 -9.71 9.71
C PHE A 213 7.76 -11.16 9.73
N ARG A 214 8.00 -11.77 8.57
CA ARG A 214 8.56 -13.12 8.49
C ARG A 214 9.99 -13.14 9.02
N ASP A 215 10.78 -12.14 8.65
CA ASP A 215 12.22 -12.11 8.91
C ASP A 215 12.55 -11.49 10.28
N LYS A 216 11.74 -10.54 10.75
CA LYS A 216 11.92 -9.79 12.01
C LYS A 216 10.60 -9.72 12.82
N PRO A 217 10.01 -10.87 13.22
CA PRO A 217 8.66 -10.91 13.79
C PRO A 217 8.51 -10.11 15.09
N GLU A 218 9.49 -10.18 15.99
CA GLU A 218 9.44 -9.53 17.30
C GLU A 218 9.46 -8.00 17.17
N GLU A 219 10.42 -7.47 16.42
CA GLU A 219 10.57 -6.04 16.17
C GLU A 219 9.34 -5.47 15.44
N TYR A 220 8.88 -6.16 14.40
CA TYR A 220 7.68 -5.79 13.66
C TYR A 220 6.45 -5.74 14.57
N SER A 221 6.20 -6.80 15.34
CA SER A 221 5.04 -6.89 16.23
C SER A 221 5.08 -5.85 17.32
N LYS A 222 6.26 -5.66 17.95
CA LYS A 222 6.48 -4.64 18.97
C LYS A 222 6.13 -3.26 18.43
N LYS A 223 6.63 -2.90 17.24
CA LYS A 223 6.35 -1.58 16.66
C LYS A 223 4.88 -1.40 16.26
N CYS A 224 4.23 -2.44 15.75
CA CYS A 224 2.80 -2.42 15.50
C CYS A 224 2.00 -2.13 16.78
N ILE A 225 2.30 -2.84 17.87
CA ILE A 225 1.59 -2.69 19.14
C ILE A 225 1.84 -1.30 19.75
N GLU A 226 3.10 -0.85 19.77
CA GLU A 226 3.47 0.50 20.25
C GLU A 226 2.77 1.62 19.47
N PHE A 227 2.59 1.44 18.16
CA PHE A 227 1.90 2.44 17.35
C PHE A 227 0.40 2.48 17.67
N VAL A 228 -0.25 1.31 17.74
CA VAL A 228 -1.70 1.23 18.01
C VAL A 228 -2.03 1.65 19.44
N SER A 229 -1.17 1.40 20.43
CA SER A 229 -1.41 1.81 21.82
C SER A 229 -1.36 3.33 22.05
N LYS A 230 -0.91 4.11 21.06
CA LYS A 230 -0.84 5.59 21.12
C LYS A 230 -2.03 6.28 20.43
N LEU A 231 -3.02 5.50 19.96
CA LEU A 231 -4.22 5.98 19.26
C LEU A 231 -5.41 6.05 20.21
#